data_AF-A0A9D4S4P6-F1
#
_entry.id   AF-A0A9D4S4P6-F1
#
_cell.length_a   1.000
_cell.length_b   1.000
_cell.length_c   1.000
_cell.angle_alpha   90.00
_cell.angle_beta   90.00
_cell.angle_gamma   90.00
#
_symmetry.space_group_name_H-M   'P 1'
#
loop_
_entity.id
_entity.type
_entity.pdbx_description
1 polymer ?
#
loop_
_entity_poly.entity_id
_entity_poly.type
_entity_poly.pdbx_seq_one_letter_code
_entity_poly.pdbx_strand_id
1 'polypeptide(L)'
;METISVKDRRHILFATDDQPTLLSHAKTWYMDGTFKVVRAPFQQMVSVQAFIRSDCVKQVPLCFVLMSEKKRSDDKKVCKSPTLLLLTMSRYR
;
A
#
# COMPACT_ATOMS: atom_id res chain seq x y z
N MET A 1 -1.79 -5.76 -11.02
CA MET A 1 -1.63 -4.30 -11.15
C MET A 1 -3.01 -3.69 -11.30
N GLU A 2 -3.36 -2.72 -10.46
CA GLU A 2 -4.70 -2.12 -10.40
C GLU A 2 -4.60 -0.59 -10.40
N THR A 3 -5.58 0.11 -10.98
CA THR A 3 -5.64 1.59 -10.92
C THR A 3 -6.65 2.01 -9.86
N ILE A 4 -6.22 2.85 -8.92
CA ILE A 4 -7.06 3.40 -7.86
C ILE A 4 -7.34 4.87 -8.18
N SER A 5 -8.61 5.22 -8.33
CA SER A 5 -9.03 6.61 -8.54
C SER A 5 -9.44 7.25 -7.21
N VAL A 6 -8.79 8.36 -6.85
CA VAL A 6 -9.13 9.16 -5.65
C VAL A 6 -9.43 10.59 -6.07
N LYS A 7 -10.72 10.92 -6.17
CA LYS A 7 -11.22 12.13 -6.87
C LYS A 7 -10.76 12.08 -8.35
N ASP A 8 -10.21 13.17 -8.86
CA ASP A 8 -9.72 13.29 -10.25
C ASP A 8 -8.28 12.77 -10.45
N ARG A 9 -7.76 11.98 -9.49
CA ARG A 9 -6.37 11.51 -9.48
C ARG A 9 -6.31 10.01 -9.60
N ARG A 10 -5.33 9.55 -10.38
CA ARG A 10 -5.09 8.13 -10.65
C ARG A 10 -3.80 7.69 -9.98
N HIS A 11 -3.92 6.66 -9.16
CA HIS A 11 -2.84 5.98 -8.48
C HIS A 11 -2.71 4.57 -9.05
N ILE A 12 -1.51 4.01 -9.04
CA ILE A 12 -1.27 2.65 -9.55
C ILE A 12 -0.80 1.77 -8.40
N LEU A 13 -1.55 0.71 -8.12
CA LEU A 13 -1.22 -0.32 -7.16
C LEU A 13 -0.51 -1.50 -7.86
N PHE A 14 0.66 -1.85 -7.35
CA PHE A 14 1.41 -3.04 -7.71
C PHE A 14 1.36 -4.02 -6.55
N ALA A 15 0.72 -5.15 -6.81
CA ALA A 15 0.70 -6.32 -5.96
C ALA A 15 0.46 -7.56 -6.84
N THR A 16 0.95 -8.71 -6.41
CA THR A 16 0.49 -10.03 -6.87
C THR A 16 -0.84 -10.37 -6.21
N ASP A 17 -1.56 -11.37 -6.74
CA ASP A 17 -2.88 -11.73 -6.21
C ASP A 17 -2.80 -12.26 -4.76
N ASP A 18 -1.68 -12.85 -4.36
CA ASP A 18 -1.47 -13.39 -3.00
C ASP A 18 -1.05 -12.33 -1.97
N GLN A 19 -0.40 -11.25 -2.42
CA GLN A 19 0.17 -10.23 -1.52
C GLN A 19 -0.89 -9.49 -0.68
N PRO A 20 -2.07 -9.12 -1.22
CA PRO A 20 -3.19 -8.63 -0.42
C PRO A 20 -3.62 -9.64 0.65
N THR A 21 -3.71 -10.93 0.32
CA THR A 21 -4.07 -11.97 1.29
C THR A 21 -3.03 -12.09 2.41
N LEU A 22 -1.74 -11.97 2.09
CA LEU A 22 -0.68 -11.94 3.10
C LEU A 22 -0.77 -10.70 4.00
N LEU A 23 -1.12 -9.55 3.43
CA LEU A 23 -1.38 -8.35 4.21
C LEU A 23 -2.57 -8.57 5.14
N SER A 24 -3.74 -9.00 4.66
CA SER A 24 -4.94 -9.17 5.51
C SER A 24 -4.68 -10.06 6.73
N HIS A 25 -3.83 -11.09 6.61
CA HIS A 25 -3.48 -11.98 7.71
C HIS A 25 -2.38 -11.41 8.64
N ALA A 26 -1.61 -10.42 8.20
CA ALA A 26 -0.53 -9.86 9.00
C ALA A 26 -1.06 -8.98 10.15
N LYS A 27 -0.49 -9.21 11.34
CA LYS A 27 -0.90 -8.50 12.57
C LYS A 27 -0.66 -6.99 12.45
N THR A 28 0.46 -6.56 11.91
CA THR A 28 0.84 -5.14 11.84
C THR A 28 1.43 -4.84 10.48
N TRP A 29 1.02 -3.72 9.89
CA TRP A 29 1.64 -3.18 8.68
C TRP A 29 2.28 -1.83 8.93
N TYR A 30 3.24 -1.51 8.08
CA TYR A 30 3.92 -0.24 8.02
C TYR A 30 3.77 0.32 6.62
N MET A 31 3.67 1.64 6.53
CA MET A 31 3.71 2.33 5.27
C MET A 31 4.93 3.22 5.26
N ASP A 32 5.73 3.10 4.21
CA ASP A 32 6.87 3.98 3.97
C ASP A 32 6.68 4.74 2.67
N GLY A 33 7.00 6.03 2.70
CA GLY A 33 6.88 6.94 1.57
C GLY A 33 8.26 7.25 0.98
N THR A 34 8.50 6.78 -0.24
CA THR A 34 9.71 7.09 -1.00
C THR A 34 9.42 8.21 -2.01
N PHE A 35 10.16 9.33 -1.90
CA PHE A 35 9.91 10.55 -2.70
C PHE A 35 10.96 10.83 -3.77
N LYS A 36 12.19 10.32 -3.63
CA LYS A 36 13.33 10.72 -4.46
C LYS A 36 13.49 9.90 -5.76
N VAL A 37 12.83 8.74 -5.85
CA VAL A 37 13.05 7.74 -6.92
C VAL A 37 11.82 7.63 -7.84
N VAL A 38 11.01 8.68 -7.92
CA VAL A 38 9.74 8.67 -8.64
C VAL A 38 9.82 9.64 -9.82
N ARG A 39 9.38 9.20 -11.01
CA ARG A 39 9.39 10.01 -12.23
C ARG A 39 7.99 10.54 -12.52
N ALA A 40 7.93 11.73 -13.14
CA ALA A 40 6.69 12.29 -13.66
C ALA A 40 5.94 11.26 -14.54
N PRO A 41 4.62 11.12 -14.39
CA PRO A 41 3.70 12.02 -13.68
C PRO A 41 3.51 11.73 -12.16
N PHE A 42 4.29 10.81 -11.57
CA PHE A 42 4.16 10.44 -10.16
C PHE A 42 5.10 11.24 -9.26
N GLN A 43 4.63 11.61 -8.07
CA GLN A 43 5.37 12.44 -7.12
C GLN A 43 5.84 11.68 -5.86
N GLN A 44 5.22 10.54 -5.55
CA GLN A 44 5.61 9.69 -4.43
C GLN A 44 5.27 8.23 -4.71
N MET A 45 6.05 7.33 -4.12
CA MET A 45 5.75 5.89 -4.06
C MET A 45 5.53 5.53 -2.59
N VAL A 46 4.44 4.83 -2.30
CA VAL A 46 4.14 4.30 -0.97
C VAL A 46 4.31 2.80 -1.01
N SER A 47 5.13 2.23 -0.12
CA SER A 47 5.21 0.78 0.08
C SER A 47 4.46 0.38 1.35
N VAL A 48 3.62 -0.64 1.25
CA VAL A 48 2.98 -1.30 2.40
C VAL A 48 3.76 -2.55 2.73
N GLN A 49 4.24 -2.62 3.96
CA GLN A 49 5.15 -3.65 4.44
C GLN A 49 4.51 -4.40 5.61
N ALA A 50 4.76 -5.71 5.69
CA ALA A 50 4.39 -6.53 6.82
C ALA A 50 5.61 -7.26 7.39
N PHE A 51 5.51 -7.68 8.64
CA PHE A 51 6.47 -8.61 9.21
C PHE A 51 6.10 -10.04 8.87
N ILE A 52 7.03 -10.76 8.27
CA ILE A 52 6.93 -12.21 8.07
C ILE A 52 7.91 -12.88 9.03
N ARG A 53 7.43 -13.90 9.74
CA ARG A 53 8.23 -14.71 10.65
C ARG A 53 8.47 -16.07 10.00
N SER A 54 9.74 -16.33 9.73
CA SER A 54 10.25 -17.70 9.50
C SER A 54 11.23 -17.97 10.65
N ASP A 55 12.52 -18.22 10.35
CA ASP A 55 13.56 -18.38 11.37
C ASP A 55 13.95 -17.04 12.03
N CYS A 56 13.72 -15.94 11.32
CA CYS A 56 13.89 -14.57 11.78
C CYS A 56 12.70 -13.71 11.35
N VAL A 57 12.51 -12.58 12.04
CA VAL A 57 11.46 -11.61 11.72
C VAL A 57 12.01 -10.60 10.71
N LYS A 58 11.41 -10.54 9.52
CA LYS A 58 11.81 -9.62 8.45
C LYS A 58 10.65 -8.72 8.05
N GLN A 59 10.94 -7.45 7.76
CA GLN A 59 9.99 -6.59 7.05
C GLN A 59 10.06 -6.92 5.57
N VAL A 60 8.88 -7.15 4.97
CA VAL A 60 8.75 -7.45 3.55
C VAL A 60 7.73 -6.49 2.95
N PRO A 61 8.10 -5.72 1.91
CA PRO A 61 7.14 -4.93 1.16
C PRO A 61 6.24 -5.87 0.34
N LEU A 62 4.94 -5.76 0.55
CA LEU A 62 3.93 -6.61 -0.10
C LEU A 62 3.13 -5.84 -1.15
N CYS A 63 2.99 -4.52 -1.02
CA CYS A 63 2.33 -3.71 -2.03
C CYS A 63 3.06 -2.38 -2.25
N PHE A 64 3.00 -1.87 -3.47
CA PHE A 64 3.52 -0.56 -3.84
C PHE A 64 2.44 0.28 -4.51
N VAL A 65 2.35 1.57 -4.17
CA VAL A 65 1.41 2.50 -4.76
C VAL A 65 2.18 3.69 -5.34
N LEU A 66 2.11 3.87 -6.65
CA LEU A 66 2.56 5.09 -7.30
C LEU A 66 1.45 6.14 -7.21
N MET A 67 1.81 7.31 -6.70
CA MET A 67 0.87 8.39 -6.41
C MET A 67 1.18 9.61 -7.26
N SER A 68 0.16 10.18 -7.88
CA SER A 68 0.30 11.36 -8.74
C SER A 68 0.55 12.67 -7.98
N GLU A 69 0.28 12.72 -6.66
CA GLU A 69 0.48 13.91 -5.83
C GLU A 69 0.95 13.59 -4.42
N LYS A 70 1.62 14.57 -3.80
CA LYS A 70 2.12 14.54 -2.43
C LYS A 70 1.16 15.25 -1.47
N LYS A 71 0.07 14.59 -1.07
CA LYS A 71 -0.87 15.13 -0.07
C LYS A 71 -1.11 14.13 1.06
N ARG A 72 -0.85 14.55 2.30
CA ARG A 72 -1.08 13.74 3.51
C ARG A 72 -2.55 13.27 3.65
N SER A 73 -3.49 13.97 3.03
CA SER A 73 -4.90 13.57 2.96
C SER A 73 -5.15 12.36 2.08
N ASP A 74 -4.27 12.10 1.12
CA ASP A 74 -4.42 11.04 0.13
C ASP A 74 -3.85 9.74 0.66
N ASP A 75 -2.77 9.80 1.45
CA ASP A 75 -2.24 8.64 2.17
C ASP A 75 -3.33 7.99 3.05
N LYS A 76 -4.12 8.81 3.76
CA LYS A 76 -5.27 8.35 4.55
C LYS A 76 -6.39 7.75 3.71
N LYS A 77 -6.55 8.17 2.45
CA LYS A 77 -7.63 7.70 1.58
C LYS A 77 -7.24 6.48 0.75
N VAL A 78 -5.97 6.36 0.38
CA VAL A 78 -5.40 5.12 -0.17
C VAL A 78 -5.53 4.01 0.86
N CYS A 79 -5.25 4.31 2.14
CA CYS A 79 -5.52 3.40 3.25
C CYS A 79 -7.01 3.04 3.41
N LYS A 80 -7.92 3.84 2.85
CA LYS A 80 -9.37 3.60 2.82
C LYS A 80 -9.93 3.09 1.48
N SER A 81 -9.09 2.93 0.46
CA SER A 81 -9.51 2.33 -0.81
C SER A 81 -10.02 0.92 -0.52
N PRO A 82 -11.10 0.43 -1.13
CA PRO A 82 -11.64 -0.91 -0.87
C PRO A 82 -10.55 -1.99 -0.84
N THR A 83 -9.61 -1.97 -1.78
CA THR A 83 -8.49 -2.93 -1.85
C THR A 83 -7.53 -2.86 -0.66
N LEU A 84 -7.27 -1.66 -0.08
CA LEU A 84 -6.43 -1.50 1.12
C LEU A 84 -7.24 -1.57 2.43
N LEU A 85 -8.52 -1.21 2.38
CA LEU A 85 -9.46 -1.24 3.50
C LEU A 85 -9.86 -2.68 3.81
N LEU A 86 -10.07 -3.52 2.78
CA LEU A 86 -10.22 -4.98 2.89
C LEU A 86 -9.03 -5.61 3.64
N LEU A 87 -7.83 -5.07 3.47
CA LEU A 87 -6.68 -5.47 4.28
C LEU A 87 -6.94 -5.07 5.73
N THR A 88 -7.18 -3.78 6.03
CA THR A 88 -7.38 -3.27 7.40
C THR A 88 -8.54 -3.91 8.17
N MET A 89 -9.58 -4.40 7.50
CA MET A 89 -10.78 -4.95 8.12
C MET A 89 -10.68 -6.42 8.51
N SER A 90 -9.59 -7.13 8.19
CA SER A 90 -9.35 -8.51 8.64
C SER A 90 -9.03 -8.64 10.15
N ARG A 91 -9.08 -7.53 10.90
CA ARG A 91 -8.99 -7.49 12.37
C ARG A 91 -10.35 -7.38 13.10
N TYR A 92 -11.47 -7.43 12.39
CA TYR A 92 -12.82 -7.37 12.96
C TYR A 92 -13.72 -8.53 12.46
N ARG A 93 -13.19 -9.75 12.52
CA ARG A 93 -14.00 -10.97 12.59
C ARG A 93 -13.46 -11.87 13.68
#